data_AF-A0A1B1RZ35-F1
#
_entry.id   AF-A0A1B1RZ35-F1
#
_cell.length_a   1.000
_cell.length_b   1.000
_cell.length_c   1.000
_cell.angle_alpha   90.00
_cell.angle_beta   90.00
_cell.angle_gamma   90.00
#
_symmetry.space_group_name_H-M   'P 1'
#
loop_
_entity.id
_entity.type
_entity.pdbx_description
1 polymer ?
#
loop_
_entity_poly.entity_id
_entity_poly.type
_entity_poly.pdbx_seq_one_letter_code
_entity_poly.pdbx_strand_id
1 'polypeptide(L)'
;MDTLRKDLRATITSNRDVSVVNELLWKLPIALYDVGFDQVKRMKMDILMKMLLLAFQQADIRRAANLSEMLFVEELFISDLIYKMQRIGLIHLEKVGYKLTPKGHSYLEKGIFDEELEGGQTVISYSAIHDDYCLAVEDSSEEADEALALYRYPAHGSLNKDRIEQLLFKEGVSSGEESLQTIITGMTSCIEQKTKYISCVEFQMYDEKQDLFFARVWNTMTSSWDETIEKQIEARELVKWRKTIEEQNVKKQVQ
;
A
#
# COMPACT_ATOMS: atom_id res chain seq x y z
N MET A 1 -18.69 -9.06 18.80
CA MET A 1 -18.37 -7.77 19.44
C MET A 1 -18.33 -7.80 20.97
N ASP A 2 -19.31 -8.39 21.67
CA ASP A 2 -19.34 -8.32 23.15
C ASP A 2 -18.21 -9.08 23.86
N THR A 3 -17.72 -10.17 23.28
CA THR A 3 -16.54 -10.90 23.79
C THR A 3 -15.28 -10.06 23.69
N LEU A 4 -15.01 -9.50 22.50
CA LEU A 4 -13.89 -8.59 22.24
C LEU A 4 -13.87 -7.42 23.23
N ARG A 5 -15.02 -6.79 23.51
CA ARG A 5 -15.12 -5.69 24.46
C ARG A 5 -14.71 -6.10 25.88
N LYS A 6 -15.13 -7.28 26.34
CA LYS A 6 -14.76 -7.81 27.66
C LYS A 6 -13.26 -8.07 27.75
N ASP A 7 -12.67 -8.64 26.70
CA ASP A 7 -11.24 -8.96 26.64
C ASP A 7 -10.37 -7.69 26.62
N LEU A 8 -10.76 -6.70 25.80
CA LEU A 8 -10.11 -5.39 25.75
C LEU A 8 -10.21 -4.67 27.09
N ARG A 9 -11.40 -4.66 27.70
CA ARG A 9 -11.62 -4.05 29.02
C ARG A 9 -10.72 -4.68 30.08
N ALA A 10 -10.64 -6.01 30.13
CA ALA A 10 -9.77 -6.72 31.06
C ALA A 10 -8.29 -6.37 30.85
N THR A 11 -7.88 -6.20 29.60
CA THR A 11 -6.51 -5.81 29.23
C THR A 11 -6.18 -4.41 29.76
N ILE A 12 -7.08 -3.43 29.60
CA ILE A 12 -6.83 -2.05 30.03
C ILE A 12 -6.94 -1.89 31.56
N THR A 13 -7.88 -2.56 32.21
CA THR A 13 -8.05 -2.52 33.68
C THR A 13 -7.07 -3.40 34.45
N SER A 14 -6.09 -4.00 33.78
CA SER A 14 -5.02 -4.73 34.46
C SER A 14 -4.14 -3.82 35.32
N ASN A 15 -4.09 -2.52 35.00
CA ASN A 15 -3.50 -1.51 35.88
C ASN A 15 -4.54 -1.06 36.92
N ARG A 16 -4.25 -1.30 38.21
CA ARG A 16 -5.17 -1.00 39.32
C ARG A 16 -5.44 0.49 39.52
N ASP A 17 -4.53 1.35 39.06
CA ASP A 17 -4.64 2.80 39.23
C ASP A 17 -5.50 3.45 38.13
N VAL A 18 -5.96 2.67 37.14
CA VAL A 18 -6.70 3.17 35.97
C VAL A 18 -8.12 2.64 35.96
N SER A 19 -9.10 3.55 35.89
CA SER A 19 -10.52 3.25 35.84
C SER A 19 -11.14 3.61 34.48
N VAL A 20 -12.10 2.82 34.03
CA VAL A 20 -12.90 3.11 32.82
C VAL A 20 -14.07 4.01 33.21
N VAL A 21 -14.05 5.25 32.75
CA VAL A 21 -15.09 6.26 33.00
C VAL A 21 -16.28 6.05 32.08
N ASN A 22 -16.01 5.75 30.81
CA ASN A 22 -17.03 5.57 29.80
C ASN A 22 -16.55 4.61 28.70
N GLU A 23 -17.50 3.98 28.03
CA GLU A 23 -17.26 3.04 26.95
C GLU A 23 -18.21 3.36 25.80
N LEU A 24 -17.66 3.59 24.61
CA LEU A 24 -18.41 3.97 23.42
C LEU A 24 -18.10 3.01 22.27
N LEU A 25 -19.11 2.77 21.44
CA LEU A 25 -19.00 1.99 20.22
C LEU A 25 -19.52 2.85 19.06
N TRP A 26 -18.69 3.02 18.04
CA TRP A 26 -19.00 3.86 16.89
C TRP A 26 -18.35 3.28 15.64
N LYS A 27 -18.75 3.78 14.47
CA LYS A 27 -18.25 3.29 13.18
C LYS A 27 -17.43 4.35 12.44
N LEU A 28 -16.34 3.91 11.82
CA LEU A 28 -15.39 4.72 11.05
C LEU A 28 -15.61 4.47 9.54
N PRO A 29 -15.80 5.51 8.71
CA PRO A 29 -15.88 5.35 7.26
C PRO A 29 -14.48 5.12 6.65
N ILE A 30 -14.36 4.09 5.81
CA ILE A 30 -13.17 3.75 5.03
C ILE A 30 -13.59 3.71 3.56
N ALA A 31 -12.99 4.57 2.74
CA ALA A 31 -13.22 4.55 1.30
C ALA A 31 -12.41 3.42 0.66
N LEU A 32 -13.04 2.68 -0.25
CA LEU A 32 -12.38 1.61 -1.01
C LEU A 32 -12.22 2.05 -2.46
N TYR A 33 -11.09 1.72 -3.07
CA TYR A 33 -10.77 2.05 -4.45
C TYR A 33 -10.30 0.81 -5.19
N ASP A 34 -10.92 0.53 -6.33
CA ASP A 34 -10.39 -0.40 -7.33
C ASP A 34 -9.26 0.28 -8.08
N VAL A 35 -8.08 -0.30 -8.02
CA VAL A 35 -6.89 0.24 -8.65
C VAL A 35 -6.32 -0.77 -9.63
N GLY A 36 -6.38 -0.41 -10.91
CA GLY A 36 -5.69 -1.11 -11.98
C GLY A 36 -4.26 -0.59 -12.13
N PHE A 37 -3.32 -1.49 -12.42
CA PHE A 37 -1.92 -1.13 -12.58
C PHE A 37 -1.24 -1.97 -13.66
N ASP A 38 -0.27 -1.37 -14.34
CA ASP A 38 0.62 -2.09 -15.24
C ASP A 38 1.81 -2.63 -14.48
N GLN A 39 2.33 -3.77 -14.93
CA GLN A 39 3.50 -4.38 -14.32
C GLN A 39 4.42 -4.99 -15.39
N VAL A 40 5.70 -5.04 -15.07
CA VAL A 40 6.73 -5.65 -15.90
C VAL A 40 7.50 -6.66 -15.09
N LYS A 41 7.93 -7.73 -15.76
CA LYS A 41 8.87 -8.70 -15.22
C LYS A 41 10.28 -8.27 -15.59
N ARG A 42 11.03 -7.78 -14.61
CA ARG A 42 12.44 -7.45 -14.74
C ARG A 42 13.29 -8.69 -14.53
N MET A 43 14.14 -8.98 -15.50
CA MET A 43 15.06 -10.10 -15.52
C MET A 43 16.50 -9.60 -15.68
N LYS A 44 17.48 -10.36 -15.17
CA LYS A 44 18.88 -10.17 -15.59
C LYS A 44 19.01 -10.56 -17.06
N MET A 45 19.67 -9.71 -17.83
CA MET A 45 19.90 -9.97 -19.24
C MET A 45 20.83 -11.17 -19.42
N ASP A 46 20.47 -12.09 -20.32
CA ASP A 46 21.34 -13.21 -20.65
C ASP A 46 22.59 -12.73 -21.41
N ILE A 47 23.65 -13.55 -21.37
CA ILE A 47 24.95 -13.22 -21.98
C ILE A 47 24.81 -12.99 -23.49
N LEU A 48 23.97 -13.75 -24.17
CA LEU A 48 23.83 -13.67 -25.62
C LEU A 48 23.17 -12.35 -26.04
N MET A 49 22.06 -11.98 -25.41
CA MET A 49 21.37 -10.71 -25.62
C MET A 49 22.30 -9.53 -25.34
N LYS A 50 23.12 -9.63 -24.28
CA LYS A 50 24.14 -8.64 -23.98
C LYS A 50 25.20 -8.53 -25.09
N MET A 51 25.70 -9.66 -25.58
CA MET A 51 26.66 -9.70 -26.68
C MET A 51 26.08 -9.11 -27.97
N LEU A 52 24.82 -9.40 -28.28
CA LEU A 52 24.11 -8.83 -29.42
C LEU A 52 23.99 -7.30 -29.33
N LEU A 53 23.55 -6.77 -28.18
CA LEU A 53 23.48 -5.32 -27.96
C LEU A 53 24.86 -4.65 -28.07
N LEU A 54 25.91 -5.27 -27.52
CA LEU A 54 27.28 -4.77 -27.67
C LEU A 54 27.72 -4.77 -29.14
N ALA A 55 27.40 -5.83 -29.89
CA ALA A 55 27.75 -5.92 -31.30
C ALA A 55 27.05 -4.85 -32.14
N PHE A 56 25.77 -4.57 -31.88
CA PHE A 56 25.03 -3.49 -32.55
C PHE A 56 25.51 -2.08 -32.14
N GLN A 57 26.05 -1.93 -30.94
CA GLN A 57 26.68 -0.68 -30.50
C GLN A 57 28.04 -0.44 -31.18
N GLN A 58 28.82 -1.50 -31.43
CA GLN A 58 30.21 -1.39 -31.91
C GLN A 58 30.35 -1.54 -33.42
N ALA A 59 29.41 -2.17 -34.12
CA ALA A 59 29.53 -2.51 -35.54
C ALA A 59 28.22 -2.28 -36.33
N ASP A 60 28.38 -2.08 -37.64
CA ASP A 60 27.26 -1.94 -38.58
C ASP A 60 26.81 -3.31 -39.10
N ILE A 61 25.98 -3.99 -38.30
CA ILE A 61 25.51 -5.35 -38.59
C ILE A 61 24.09 -5.29 -39.16
N ARG A 62 23.87 -5.95 -40.30
CA ARG A 62 22.55 -6.01 -40.97
C ARG A 62 21.90 -7.38 -40.99
N ARG A 63 22.68 -8.46 -40.85
CA ARG A 63 22.21 -9.83 -41.05
C ARG A 63 22.52 -10.68 -39.83
N ALA A 64 21.58 -11.55 -39.49
CA ALA A 64 21.73 -12.53 -38.42
C ALA A 64 22.90 -13.49 -38.69
N ALA A 65 23.13 -13.89 -39.95
CA ALA A 65 24.29 -14.68 -40.37
C ALA A 65 25.64 -14.14 -39.85
N ASN A 66 25.88 -12.82 -39.93
CA ASN A 66 27.14 -12.23 -39.46
C ASN A 66 27.35 -12.41 -37.95
N LEU A 67 26.26 -12.40 -37.18
CA LEU A 67 26.28 -12.61 -35.73
C LEU A 67 26.33 -14.09 -35.37
N SER A 68 25.66 -14.94 -36.15
CA SER A 68 25.73 -16.40 -36.05
C SER A 68 27.17 -16.90 -36.16
N GLU A 69 27.91 -16.40 -37.15
CA GLU A 69 29.33 -16.70 -37.34
C GLU A 69 30.21 -16.13 -36.22
N MET A 70 29.96 -14.89 -35.79
CA MET A 70 30.76 -14.22 -34.76
C MET A 70 30.56 -14.82 -33.36
N LEU A 71 29.34 -15.21 -33.03
CA LEU A 71 28.95 -15.71 -31.71
C LEU A 71 28.95 -17.23 -31.63
N PHE A 72 29.15 -17.93 -32.75
CA PHE A 72 29.05 -19.40 -32.86
C PHE A 72 27.70 -19.95 -32.38
N VAL A 73 26.61 -19.30 -32.79
CA VAL A 73 25.23 -19.63 -32.41
C VAL A 73 24.36 -19.75 -33.65
N GLU A 74 23.40 -20.66 -33.66
CA GLU A 74 22.52 -20.89 -34.80
C GLU A 74 21.79 -19.61 -35.27
N GLU A 75 21.78 -19.38 -36.59
CA GLU A 75 21.20 -18.16 -37.18
C GLU A 75 19.72 -17.99 -36.88
N LEU A 76 18.95 -19.09 -36.80
CA LEU A 76 17.52 -19.03 -36.44
C LEU A 76 17.33 -18.48 -35.02
N PHE A 77 18.20 -18.87 -34.08
CA PHE A 77 18.14 -18.39 -32.71
C PHE A 77 18.50 -16.90 -32.61
N ILE A 78 19.54 -16.47 -33.33
CA ILE A 78 19.91 -15.06 -33.43
C ILE A 78 18.77 -14.24 -34.05
N SER A 79 18.12 -14.76 -35.09
CA SER A 79 17.01 -14.09 -35.76
C SER A 79 15.81 -13.91 -34.84
N ASP A 80 15.44 -14.94 -34.07
CA ASP A 80 14.37 -14.86 -33.08
C ASP A 80 14.68 -13.84 -31.98
N LEU A 81 15.93 -13.81 -31.50
CA LEU A 81 16.36 -12.87 -30.47
C LEU A 81 16.37 -11.43 -30.98
N ILE A 82 16.83 -11.19 -32.22
CA ILE A 82 16.73 -9.87 -32.88
C ILE A 82 15.27 -9.44 -32.99
N TYR A 83 14.38 -10.33 -33.43
CA TYR A 83 12.96 -10.04 -33.55
C TYR A 83 12.35 -9.67 -32.19
N LYS A 84 12.66 -10.42 -31.13
CA LYS A 84 12.24 -10.11 -29.76
C LYS A 84 12.76 -8.75 -29.31
N MET A 85 14.03 -8.43 -29.55
CA MET A 85 14.64 -7.15 -29.17
C MET A 85 14.05 -5.96 -29.94
N GLN A 86 13.68 -6.14 -31.21
CA GLN A 86 12.96 -5.12 -31.98
C GLN A 86 11.55 -4.90 -31.44
N ARG A 87 10.80 -5.98 -31.17
CA ARG A 87 9.43 -5.90 -30.63
C ARG A 87 9.37 -5.14 -29.31
N ILE A 88 10.39 -5.29 -28.47
CA ILE A 88 10.48 -4.66 -27.14
C ILE A 88 11.16 -3.27 -27.22
N GLY A 89 11.58 -2.87 -28.43
CA GLY A 89 12.14 -1.56 -28.72
C GLY A 89 13.54 -1.34 -28.19
N LEU A 90 14.35 -2.40 -28.01
CA LEU A 90 15.76 -2.28 -27.62
C LEU A 90 16.65 -1.89 -28.81
N ILE A 91 16.28 -2.34 -30.00
CA ILE A 91 17.00 -2.07 -31.24
C ILE A 91 16.01 -1.72 -32.35
N HIS A 92 16.48 -0.97 -33.34
CA HIS A 92 15.77 -0.72 -34.59
C HIS A 92 16.72 -0.90 -35.77
N LEU A 93 16.17 -1.16 -36.95
CA LEU A 93 16.95 -1.31 -38.17
C LEU A 93 17.08 0.04 -38.86
N GLU A 94 18.31 0.52 -39.04
CA GLU A 94 18.62 1.71 -39.83
C GLU A 94 19.22 1.35 -41.20
N LYS A 95 19.50 2.38 -42.00
CA LYS A 95 20.16 2.21 -43.30
C LYS A 95 21.49 1.50 -43.20
N VAL A 96 22.24 1.65 -42.11
CA VAL A 96 23.60 1.09 -41.94
C VAL A 96 23.59 -0.29 -41.28
N GLY A 97 22.61 -0.58 -40.43
CA GLY A 97 22.53 -1.78 -39.61
C GLY A 97 21.54 -1.62 -38.48
N TYR A 98 21.44 -2.64 -37.63
CA TYR A 98 20.73 -2.53 -36.36
C TYR A 98 21.45 -1.56 -35.43
N LYS A 99 20.69 -0.70 -34.76
CA LYS A 99 21.19 0.26 -33.77
C LYS A 99 20.37 0.17 -32.49
N LEU A 100 21.01 0.52 -31.39
CA LEU A 100 20.34 0.59 -30.08
C LEU A 100 19.45 1.81 -30.02
N THR A 101 18.29 1.63 -29.40
CA THR A 101 17.44 2.74 -28.98
C THR A 101 17.96 3.30 -27.64
N PRO A 102 17.45 4.45 -27.18
CA PRO A 102 17.73 4.93 -25.81
C PRO A 102 17.39 3.90 -24.72
N LYS A 103 16.31 3.12 -24.92
CA LYS A 103 15.92 2.01 -24.03
C LYS A 103 16.98 0.90 -24.05
N GLY A 104 17.44 0.52 -25.25
CA GLY A 104 18.50 -0.47 -25.45
C GLY A 104 19.79 -0.10 -24.71
N HIS A 105 20.22 1.16 -24.81
CA HIS A 105 21.39 1.65 -24.07
C HIS A 105 21.21 1.56 -22.56
N SER A 106 20.08 2.03 -22.03
CA SER A 106 19.83 1.98 -20.58
C SER A 106 19.78 0.55 -20.05
N TYR A 107 19.18 -0.38 -20.80
CA TYR A 107 19.04 -1.78 -20.38
C TYR A 107 20.38 -2.51 -20.43
N LEU A 108 21.19 -2.24 -21.46
CA LEU A 108 22.54 -2.79 -21.57
C LEU A 108 23.43 -2.32 -20.41
N GLU A 109 23.40 -1.04 -20.07
CA GLU A 109 24.18 -0.46 -18.97
C GLU A 109 23.79 -1.06 -17.62
N LYS A 110 22.48 -1.20 -17.38
CA LYS A 110 21.94 -1.77 -16.14
C LYS A 110 22.01 -3.31 -16.09
N GLY A 111 22.23 -3.97 -17.23
CA GLY A 111 22.26 -5.44 -17.34
C GLY A 111 20.91 -6.10 -17.09
N ILE A 112 19.81 -5.40 -17.36
CA ILE A 112 18.44 -5.85 -17.10
C ILE A 112 17.59 -5.88 -18.37
N PHE A 113 16.49 -6.59 -18.31
CA PHE A 113 15.50 -6.71 -19.35
C PHE A 113 14.11 -6.75 -18.73
N ASP A 114 13.20 -5.87 -19.17
CA ASP A 114 11.82 -5.84 -18.71
C ASP A 114 10.91 -6.48 -19.77
N GLU A 115 10.11 -7.45 -19.36
CA GLU A 115 9.03 -8.05 -20.14
C GLU A 115 7.69 -7.52 -19.65
N GLU A 116 6.90 -6.93 -20.55
CA GLU A 116 5.55 -6.47 -20.22
C GLU A 116 4.67 -7.66 -19.82
N LEU A 117 4.02 -7.55 -18.67
CA LEU A 117 3.04 -8.51 -18.19
C LEU A 117 1.64 -7.93 -18.33
N GLU A 118 0.64 -8.80 -18.27
CA GLU A 118 -0.75 -8.36 -18.12
C GLU A 118 -0.90 -7.57 -16.81
N GLY A 119 -1.60 -6.43 -16.89
CA GLY A 119 -1.85 -5.57 -15.76
C GLY A 119 -2.62 -6.28 -14.64
N GLY A 120 -2.42 -5.81 -13.41
CA GLY A 120 -3.11 -6.31 -12.23
C GLY A 120 -4.24 -5.38 -11.79
N GLN A 121 -5.08 -5.91 -10.91
CA GLN A 121 -6.07 -5.15 -10.16
C GLN A 121 -5.90 -5.44 -8.66
N THR A 122 -6.08 -4.42 -7.84
CA THR A 122 -6.08 -4.55 -6.39
C THR A 122 -7.06 -3.55 -5.77
N VAL A 123 -7.45 -3.80 -4.53
CA VAL A 123 -8.32 -2.91 -3.76
C VAL A 123 -7.48 -2.16 -2.74
N ILE A 124 -7.59 -0.85 -2.73
CA ILE A 124 -6.93 0.02 -1.74
C ILE A 124 -7.98 0.60 -0.82
N SER A 125 -7.68 0.56 0.47
CA SER A 125 -8.45 1.20 1.52
C SER A 125 -7.83 2.55 1.89
N TYR A 126 -8.67 3.55 2.10
CA TYR A 126 -8.29 4.90 2.48
C TYR A 126 -9.10 5.37 3.67
N SER A 127 -8.41 5.82 4.72
CA SER A 127 -9.03 6.45 5.88
C SER A 127 -8.76 7.95 5.85
N ALA A 128 -9.80 8.75 5.60
CA ALA A 128 -9.70 10.20 5.59
C ALA A 128 -9.45 10.83 6.99
N ILE A 129 -9.51 10.02 8.05
CA ILE A 129 -9.22 10.43 9.43
C ILE A 129 -7.74 10.23 9.75
N HIS A 130 -7.14 9.16 9.23
CA HIS A 130 -5.70 8.93 9.30
C HIS A 130 -4.91 9.65 8.21
N ASP A 131 -5.61 10.08 7.14
CA ASP A 131 -5.02 10.49 5.87
C ASP A 131 -3.99 9.45 5.40
N ASP A 132 -4.39 8.18 5.38
CA ASP A 132 -3.50 7.06 5.06
C ASP A 132 -4.15 5.98 4.18
N TYR A 133 -3.29 5.29 3.43
CA TYR A 133 -3.63 4.29 2.43
C TYR A 133 -3.06 2.92 2.81
N CYS A 134 -3.87 1.87 2.66
CA CYS A 134 -3.44 0.51 2.91
C CYS A 134 -4.05 -0.43 1.87
N LEU A 135 -3.34 -1.49 1.48
CA LEU A 135 -3.93 -2.56 0.67
C LEU A 135 -5.08 -3.20 1.45
N ALA A 136 -6.25 -3.28 0.84
CA ALA A 136 -7.38 -3.91 1.46
C ALA A 136 -7.10 -5.42 1.53
N VAL A 137 -7.08 -5.98 2.73
CA VAL A 137 -7.07 -7.42 2.92
C VAL A 137 -8.49 -7.91 2.61
N GLU A 138 -8.63 -8.66 1.52
CA GLU A 138 -9.86 -9.40 1.23
C GLU A 138 -10.20 -10.25 2.47
N ASP A 139 -11.40 -10.06 3.03
CA ASP A 139 -12.02 -10.85 4.11
C ASP A 139 -11.70 -10.58 5.60
N SER A 140 -10.85 -9.64 6.01
CA SER A 140 -10.48 -9.61 7.45
C SER A 140 -11.40 -8.84 8.39
N SER A 141 -12.24 -7.91 7.91
CA SER A 141 -13.05 -7.06 8.81
C SER A 141 -14.56 -7.18 8.57
N GLU A 142 -15.30 -7.60 9.59
CA GLU A 142 -16.77 -7.51 9.63
C GLU A 142 -17.19 -6.04 9.43
N GLU A 143 -18.20 -5.83 8.60
CA GLU A 143 -18.80 -4.50 8.43
C GLU A 143 -19.51 -4.11 9.74
N ALA A 144 -19.36 -2.85 10.13
CA ALA A 144 -19.98 -2.33 11.33
C ALA A 144 -21.51 -2.36 11.24
N ASP A 145 -22.16 -2.61 12.37
CA ASP A 145 -23.62 -2.48 12.47
C ASP A 145 -24.06 -1.07 12.06
N GLU A 146 -25.03 -1.00 11.14
CA GLU A 146 -25.58 0.24 10.62
C GLU A 146 -26.14 1.14 11.74
N ALA A 147 -26.63 0.56 12.83
CA ALA A 147 -27.18 1.28 13.98
C ALA A 147 -26.11 2.06 14.78
N LEU A 148 -24.82 1.76 14.60
CA LEU A 148 -23.76 2.45 15.31
C LEU A 148 -23.62 3.91 14.84
N ALA A 149 -23.37 4.78 15.80
CA ALA A 149 -23.11 6.19 15.53
C ALA A 149 -21.83 6.35 14.70
N LEU A 150 -21.84 7.30 13.76
CA LEU A 150 -20.65 7.68 13.00
C LEU A 150 -19.62 8.36 13.90
N TYR A 151 -18.34 8.21 13.54
CA TYR A 151 -17.27 8.98 14.17
C TYR A 151 -17.58 10.49 14.10
N ARG A 152 -17.49 11.14 15.25
CA ARG A 152 -18.08 12.46 15.54
C ARG A 152 -17.26 13.66 15.07
N TYR A 153 -16.09 13.44 14.46
CA TYR A 153 -15.21 14.50 14.01
C TYR A 153 -15.00 14.48 12.49
N PRO A 154 -14.89 15.66 11.87
CA PRO A 154 -14.72 15.76 10.43
C PRO A 154 -13.41 15.10 10.00
N ALA A 155 -13.50 14.33 8.93
CA ALA A 155 -12.35 13.83 8.21
C ALA A 155 -11.77 14.94 7.33
N HIS A 156 -10.45 15.07 7.33
CA HIS A 156 -9.74 16.06 6.51
C HIS A 156 -8.72 15.32 5.67
N GLY A 157 -9.15 14.83 4.52
CA GLY A 157 -8.24 14.22 3.58
C GLY A 157 -8.89 14.07 2.21
N SER A 158 -8.07 14.24 1.17
CA SER A 158 -8.46 14.08 -0.22
C SER A 158 -7.65 12.98 -0.86
N LEU A 159 -8.28 12.26 -1.78
CA LEU A 159 -7.61 11.25 -2.60
C LEU A 159 -6.36 11.84 -3.26
N ASN A 160 -5.22 11.18 -3.05
CA ASN A 160 -3.94 11.55 -3.65
C ASN A 160 -3.41 10.35 -4.44
N LYS A 161 -3.46 10.47 -5.77
CA LYS A 161 -3.03 9.42 -6.70
C LYS A 161 -1.54 9.10 -6.58
N ASP A 162 -0.69 10.09 -6.30
CA ASP A 162 0.76 9.89 -6.17
C ASP A 162 1.08 9.01 -4.96
N ARG A 163 0.32 9.17 -3.86
CA ARG A 163 0.47 8.32 -2.66
C ARG A 163 0.00 6.88 -2.89
N ILE A 164 -1.04 6.71 -3.71
CA ILE A 164 -1.50 5.38 -4.15
C ILE A 164 -0.42 4.68 -4.98
N GLU A 165 0.17 5.39 -5.95
CA GLU A 165 1.26 4.84 -6.75
C GLU A 165 2.47 4.47 -5.89
N GLN A 166 2.84 5.32 -4.92
CA GLN A 166 3.91 4.99 -3.96
C GLN A 166 3.61 3.73 -3.14
N LEU A 167 2.37 3.56 -2.68
CA LEU A 167 1.95 2.33 -1.99
C LEU A 167 2.09 1.12 -2.91
N LEU A 168 1.60 1.21 -4.15
CA LEU A 168 1.74 0.13 -5.14
C LEU A 168 3.20 -0.19 -5.43
N PHE A 169 4.08 0.80 -5.61
CA PHE A 169 5.50 0.53 -5.83
C PHE A 169 6.17 -0.13 -4.63
N LYS A 170 5.78 0.23 -3.41
CA LYS A 170 6.34 -0.35 -2.19
C LYS A 170 5.92 -1.82 -2.03
N GLU A 171 4.65 -2.13 -2.22
CA GLU A 171 4.10 -3.47 -1.98
C GLU A 171 4.24 -4.39 -3.21
N GLY A 172 4.28 -3.82 -4.42
CA GLY A 172 4.41 -4.53 -5.69
C GLY A 172 5.83 -5.02 -6.00
N VAL A 173 6.85 -4.57 -5.27
CA VAL A 173 8.20 -5.15 -5.33
C VAL A 173 8.20 -6.45 -4.54
N SER A 174 7.59 -7.47 -5.11
CA SER A 174 7.83 -8.84 -4.66
C SER A 174 9.29 -9.18 -4.96
N SER A 175 10.08 -9.44 -3.92
CA SER A 175 11.43 -9.98 -4.07
C SER A 175 11.32 -11.41 -4.59
N GLY A 176 11.10 -11.57 -5.90
CA GLY A 176 11.34 -12.83 -6.56
C GLY A 176 12.82 -13.22 -6.40
N GLU A 177 13.11 -14.50 -6.63
CA GLU A 177 14.48 -15.05 -6.63
C GLU A 177 15.45 -14.12 -7.37
N GLU A 178 16.74 -14.10 -7.01
CA GLU A 178 17.81 -13.12 -7.37
C GLU A 178 17.96 -12.71 -8.86
N SER A 179 17.15 -13.26 -9.77
CA SER A 179 17.12 -12.98 -11.20
C SER A 179 15.78 -12.46 -11.74
N LEU A 180 14.68 -12.48 -10.96
CA LEU A 180 13.32 -12.15 -11.39
C LEU A 180 12.63 -11.20 -10.40
N GLN A 181 12.22 -10.03 -10.87
CA GLN A 181 11.46 -9.06 -10.07
C GLN A 181 10.24 -8.60 -10.86
N THR A 182 9.05 -8.77 -10.29
CA THR A 182 7.85 -8.10 -10.84
C THR A 182 7.82 -6.68 -10.29
N ILE A 183 7.66 -5.71 -11.19
CA ILE A 183 7.68 -4.28 -10.86
C ILE A 183 6.42 -3.66 -11.43
N ILE A 184 5.61 -3.05 -10.56
CA ILE A 184 4.51 -2.19 -10.99
C ILE A 184 5.12 -0.97 -11.66
N THR A 185 4.64 -0.59 -12.84
CA THR A 185 5.18 0.53 -13.63
C THR A 185 4.31 1.78 -13.58
N GLY A 186 3.04 1.65 -13.22
CA GLY A 186 2.15 2.78 -13.07
C GLY A 186 0.71 2.35 -12.84
N MET A 187 -0.10 3.30 -12.39
CA MET A 187 -1.53 3.11 -12.21
C MET A 187 -2.27 3.40 -13.51
N THR A 188 -3.16 2.48 -13.93
CA THR A 188 -3.96 2.61 -15.14
C THR A 188 -5.38 3.08 -14.85
N SER A 189 -5.93 2.70 -13.69
CA SER A 189 -7.27 3.10 -13.29
C SER A 189 -7.36 3.25 -11.76
N CYS A 190 -8.26 4.12 -11.33
CA CYS A 190 -8.60 4.31 -9.92
C CYS A 190 -10.09 4.65 -9.86
N ILE A 191 -10.89 3.72 -9.37
CA ILE A 191 -12.35 3.83 -9.32
C ILE A 191 -12.77 3.73 -7.86
N GLU A 192 -13.49 4.73 -7.37
CA GLU A 192 -14.07 4.70 -6.04
C GLU A 192 -15.20 3.67 -5.97
N GLN A 193 -15.10 2.75 -5.01
CA GLN A 193 -16.15 1.80 -4.68
C GLN A 193 -17.06 2.36 -3.57
N LYS A 194 -17.70 1.47 -2.81
CA LYS A 194 -18.49 1.83 -1.63
C LYS A 194 -17.58 2.12 -0.44
N THR A 195 -18.02 3.07 0.38
CA THR A 195 -17.45 3.27 1.71
C THR A 195 -17.81 2.08 2.60
N LYS A 196 -16.80 1.41 3.13
CA LYS A 196 -16.96 0.37 4.16
C LYS A 196 -16.96 1.03 5.53
N TYR A 197 -17.84 0.60 6.42
CA TYR A 197 -17.83 1.05 7.81
C TYR A 197 -17.19 0.00 8.71
N ILE A 198 -16.24 0.41 9.53
CA ILE A 198 -15.57 -0.48 10.50
C ILE A 198 -15.94 -0.07 11.92
N SER A 199 -16.02 -1.02 12.84
CA SER A 199 -16.36 -0.73 14.22
C SER A 199 -15.12 -0.30 15.00
N CYS A 200 -15.27 0.67 15.90
CA CYS A 200 -14.22 1.06 16.82
C CYS A 200 -14.76 1.09 18.24
N VAL A 201 -13.99 0.54 19.18
CA VAL A 201 -14.33 0.51 20.61
C VAL A 201 -13.48 1.57 21.29
N GLU A 202 -14.12 2.55 21.91
CA GLU A 202 -13.45 3.62 22.64
C GLU A 202 -13.67 3.44 24.15
N PHE A 203 -12.58 3.47 24.90
CA PHE A 203 -12.57 3.51 26.35
C PHE A 203 -12.04 4.87 26.79
N GLN A 204 -12.83 5.59 27.58
CA GLN A 204 -12.41 6.82 28.23
C GLN A 204 -11.91 6.46 29.63
N MET A 205 -10.64 6.75 29.88
CA MET A 205 -9.91 6.27 31.05
C MET A 205 -9.57 7.43 31.98
N TYR A 206 -9.46 7.13 33.28
CA TYR A 206 -8.94 8.03 34.30
C TYR A 206 -7.90 7.30 35.15
N ASP A 207 -6.67 7.82 35.16
CA ASP A 207 -5.58 7.40 36.03
C ASP A 207 -5.64 8.20 37.33
N GLU A 208 -5.99 7.53 38.43
CA GLU A 208 -6.14 8.14 39.75
C GLU A 208 -4.82 8.62 40.35
N LYS A 209 -3.71 7.98 39.97
CA LYS A 209 -2.38 8.30 40.50
C LYS A 209 -1.78 9.52 39.82
N GLN A 210 -2.04 9.70 38.53
CA GLN A 210 -1.53 10.81 37.73
C GLN A 210 -2.53 11.96 37.55
N ASP A 211 -3.78 11.80 38.02
CA ASP A 211 -4.89 12.73 37.74
C ASP A 211 -5.01 13.05 36.23
N LEU A 212 -4.93 11.99 35.43
CA LEU A 212 -4.86 12.08 33.97
C LEU A 212 -6.03 11.34 33.34
N PHE A 213 -6.70 12.03 32.42
CA PHE A 213 -7.65 11.40 31.51
C PHE A 213 -6.97 11.10 30.18
N PHE A 214 -7.32 9.97 29.58
CA PHE A 214 -6.84 9.57 28.26
C PHE A 214 -7.84 8.62 27.60
N ALA A 215 -7.78 8.49 26.28
CA ALA A 215 -8.60 7.55 25.51
C ALA A 215 -7.79 6.31 25.14
N ARG A 216 -8.48 5.17 25.01
CA ARG A 216 -7.97 4.01 24.29
C ARG A 216 -8.97 3.58 23.23
N VAL A 217 -8.54 3.52 21.97
CA VAL A 217 -9.41 3.20 20.84
C VAL A 217 -8.91 1.95 20.15
N TRP A 218 -9.76 0.93 20.07
CA TRP A 218 -9.48 -0.28 19.32
C TRP A 218 -10.09 -0.21 17.92
N ASN A 219 -9.24 -0.38 16.90
CA ASN A 219 -9.63 -0.37 15.50
C ASN A 219 -9.78 -1.82 14.98
N THR A 220 -10.99 -2.22 14.58
CA THR A 220 -11.23 -3.61 14.14
C THR A 220 -10.63 -3.94 12.78
N MET A 221 -10.30 -2.94 11.95
CA MET A 221 -9.67 -3.17 10.65
C MET A 221 -8.19 -3.56 10.80
N THR A 222 -7.46 -2.87 11.67
CA THR A 222 -6.05 -3.15 11.95
C THR A 222 -5.86 -4.17 13.08
N SER A 223 -6.93 -4.47 13.83
CA SER A 223 -6.87 -5.29 15.05
C SER A 223 -5.82 -4.78 16.04
N SER A 224 -5.75 -3.46 16.21
CA SER A 224 -4.78 -2.79 17.06
C SER A 224 -5.35 -1.56 17.75
N TRP A 225 -4.61 -1.06 18.75
CA TRP A 225 -4.89 0.24 19.37
C TRP A 225 -4.50 1.38 18.41
N ASP A 226 -5.36 2.39 18.33
CA ASP A 226 -5.29 3.47 17.34
C ASP A 226 -4.92 4.80 18.00
N GLU A 227 -3.62 5.03 18.15
CA GLU A 227 -3.10 6.24 18.81
C GLU A 227 -3.48 7.54 18.11
N THR A 228 -3.74 7.50 16.80
CA THR A 228 -4.06 8.70 16.02
C THR A 228 -5.44 9.20 16.42
N ILE A 229 -6.42 8.30 16.47
CA ILE A 229 -7.77 8.61 16.91
C ILE A 229 -7.79 8.94 18.41
N GLU A 230 -7.04 8.22 19.25
CA GLU A 230 -6.90 8.49 20.68
C GLU A 230 -6.49 9.96 20.93
N LYS A 231 -5.39 10.41 20.30
CA LYS A 231 -4.89 11.79 20.42
C LYS A 231 -5.90 12.82 19.90
N GLN A 232 -6.62 12.49 18.82
CA GLN A 232 -7.65 13.39 18.27
C GLN A 232 -8.83 13.59 19.23
N ILE A 233 -9.27 12.53 19.91
CA ILE A 233 -10.35 12.58 20.89
C ILE A 233 -9.88 13.37 22.13
N GLU A 234 -8.71 13.03 22.65
CA GLU A 234 -8.13 13.68 23.83
C GLU A 234 -8.01 15.20 23.64
N ALA A 235 -7.48 15.64 22.50
CA ALA A 235 -7.34 17.05 22.19
C ALA A 235 -8.67 17.84 22.24
N ARG A 236 -9.81 17.17 22.08
CA ARG A 236 -11.14 17.80 21.97
C ARG A 236 -12.03 17.58 23.19
N GLU A 237 -11.79 16.52 23.96
CA GLU A 237 -12.75 16.07 24.98
C GLU A 237 -12.23 16.03 26.41
N LEU A 238 -10.91 16.10 26.65
CA LEU A 238 -10.35 16.06 28.00
C LEU A 238 -11.00 17.09 28.94
N VAL A 239 -11.25 18.29 28.44
CA VAL A 239 -11.89 19.37 29.20
C VAL A 239 -13.34 19.03 29.56
N LYS A 240 -14.06 18.35 28.67
CA LYS A 240 -15.45 17.94 28.90
C LYS A 240 -15.51 16.83 29.95
N TRP A 241 -14.62 15.83 29.85
CA TRP A 241 -14.58 14.72 30.79
C TRP A 241 -14.27 15.18 32.22
N ARG A 242 -13.29 16.10 32.38
CA ARG A 242 -12.98 16.71 33.69
C ARG A 242 -14.21 17.37 34.31
N LYS A 243 -14.93 18.21 33.55
CA LYS A 243 -16.16 18.87 34.02
C LYS A 243 -17.26 17.87 34.40
N THR A 244 -17.47 16.83 33.60
CA THR A 244 -18.50 15.81 33.89
C THR A 244 -18.20 15.06 35.18
N ILE A 245 -16.94 14.72 35.47
CA ILE A 245 -16.57 14.07 36.73
C ILE A 245 -16.68 15.03 37.90
N GLU A 246 -16.25 16.29 37.77
CA GLU A 246 -16.43 17.31 38.81
C GLU A 246 -17.92 17.47 39.17
N GLU A 247 -18.80 17.60 38.18
CA GLU A 247 -20.24 17.69 38.38
C GLU A 247 -20.85 16.44 39.03
N GLN A 248 -20.35 15.24 38.67
CA GLN A 248 -20.78 13.98 39.29
C GLN A 248 -20.30 13.84 40.74
N ASN A 249 -19.09 14.30 41.05
CA ASN A 249 -18.53 14.29 42.40
C ASN A 249 -19.22 15.31 43.31
N VAL A 250 -19.54 16.51 42.80
CA VAL A 250 -20.34 17.51 43.53
C VAL A 250 -21.73 16.98 43.86
N LYS A 251 -22.40 16.27 42.93
CA LYS A 251 -23.71 15.66 43.19
C LYS A 251 -23.67 14.54 44.24
N LYS A 252 -22.56 13.80 44.34
CA LYS A 252 -22.38 12.76 45.37
C LYS A 252 -22.08 13.33 46.77
N GLN A 253 -21.57 14.56 46.90
CA GLN A 253 -21.30 15.20 48.19
C GLN A 253 -22.51 15.93 48.79
N VAL A 254 -23.56 16.16 47.98
CA VAL A 254 -24.79 16.86 48.38
C VAL A 254 -25.93 15.87 48.72
N GLN A 255 -25.65 14.56 48.70
CA GLN A 255 -26.54 13.47 49.15
C GLN A 255 -26.05 12.89 50.47
#